data_AF-A0A348YNR3-F1
#
_entry.id   AF-A0A348YNR3-F1
#
_cell.length_a   1.000
_cell.length_b   1.000
_cell.length_c   1.000
_cell.angle_alpha   90.00
_cell.angle_beta   90.00
_cell.angle_gamma   90.00
#
_symmetry.space_group_name_H-M   'P 1'
#
loop_
_entity.id
_entity.type
_entity.pdbx_description
1 polymer ?
#
loop_
_entity_poly.entity_id
_entity_poly.type
_entity_poly.pdbx_seq_one_letter_code
_entity_poly.pdbx_strand_id
1 'polypeptide(L)'
;MFTKLFQNFIPETMQAYYIVNQVEVMHAIEGRLRVVYKKLKTDDSLYESVCEQLDGIEAITDWKINRTTGSVTINYDPELIEPDSFLEKLVEGAKAKYQKRV
;
A
#
# COMPACT_ATOMS: atom_id res chain seq x y z
N MET A 1 0.45 23.83 -5.48
CA MET A 1 -0.33 24.21 -4.27
C MET A 1 -1.85 23.98 -4.43
N PHE A 2 -2.31 23.16 -5.40
CA PHE A 2 -3.74 22.84 -5.62
C PHE A 2 -4.12 21.40 -5.23
N THR A 3 -3.16 20.55 -4.84
CA THR A 3 -3.36 19.10 -4.67
C THR A 3 -3.79 18.67 -3.26
N LYS A 4 -3.53 19.48 -2.22
CA LYS A 4 -3.86 19.11 -0.83
C LYS A 4 -5.34 19.28 -0.45
N LEU A 5 -6.12 20.08 -1.20
CA LEU A 5 -7.53 20.36 -0.87
C LEU A 5 -8.49 19.20 -1.16
N PHE A 6 -8.15 18.32 -2.12
CA PHE A 6 -9.01 17.20 -2.53
C PHE A 6 -8.61 15.85 -1.91
N GLN A 7 -7.38 15.72 -1.40
CA GLN A 7 -6.95 14.49 -0.70
C GLN A 7 -7.79 14.23 0.56
N ASN A 8 -8.30 15.27 1.21
CA ASN A 8 -9.15 15.15 2.42
C ASN A 8 -10.60 14.74 2.13
N PHE A 9 -11.01 14.58 0.87
CA PHE A 9 -12.39 14.23 0.50
C PHE A 9 -12.55 12.78 0.02
N ILE A 10 -11.45 12.04 -0.15
CA ILE A 10 -11.50 10.65 -0.59
C ILE A 10 -11.35 9.77 0.67
N PRO A 11 -12.37 8.97 1.02
CA PRO A 11 -12.26 8.02 2.14
C PRO A 11 -11.03 7.13 1.97
N GLU A 12 -10.31 6.84 3.05
CA GLU A 12 -9.10 6.01 3.05
C GLU A 12 -9.34 4.66 2.36
N THR A 13 -10.51 4.08 2.55
CA THR A 13 -10.95 2.85 1.89
C THR A 13 -10.93 2.96 0.36
N MET A 14 -11.38 4.08 -0.21
CA MET A 14 -11.34 4.32 -1.66
C MET A 14 -9.91 4.52 -2.16
N GLN A 15 -9.04 5.11 -1.35
CA GLN A 15 -7.61 5.24 -1.67
C GLN A 15 -6.94 3.86 -1.76
N ALA A 16 -7.23 2.97 -0.80
CA ALA A 16 -6.73 1.60 -0.80
C ALA A 16 -7.13 0.85 -2.08
N TYR A 17 -8.42 0.91 -2.46
CA TYR A 17 -8.88 0.30 -3.71
C TYR A 17 -8.19 0.87 -4.95
N TYR A 18 -8.01 2.19 -5.00
CA TYR A 18 -7.29 2.82 -6.11
C TYR A 18 -5.85 2.30 -6.20
N ILE A 19 -5.13 2.25 -5.08
CA ILE A 19 -3.74 1.77 -5.02
C ILE A 19 -3.63 0.33 -5.48
N VAL A 20 -4.50 -0.57 -5.00
CA VAL A 20 -4.51 -1.99 -5.42
C VAL A 20 -4.61 -2.13 -6.95
N ASN A 21 -5.33 -1.23 -7.61
CA ASN A 21 -5.47 -1.22 -9.06
C ASN A 21 -4.22 -0.66 -9.79
N GLN A 22 -3.45 0.23 -9.17
CA GLN A 22 -2.24 0.82 -9.76
C GLN A 22 -0.99 -0.04 -9.61
N VAL A 23 -0.97 -0.98 -8.66
CA VAL A 23 0.19 -1.82 -8.37
C VAL A 23 0.06 -3.24 -8.95
N GLU A 24 1.18 -3.88 -9.22
CA GLU A 24 1.21 -5.33 -9.45
C GLU A 24 1.35 -6.04 -8.11
N VAL A 25 0.39 -6.90 -7.76
CA VAL A 25 0.47 -7.71 -6.53
C VAL A 25 1.32 -8.94 -6.83
N MET A 26 2.47 -9.03 -6.16
CA MET A 26 3.40 -10.15 -6.31
C MET A 26 3.05 -11.25 -5.32
N HIS A 27 2.85 -10.92 -4.04
CA HIS A 27 2.38 -11.84 -3.01
C HIS A 27 1.42 -11.11 -2.08
N ALA A 28 0.31 -11.76 -1.71
CA ALA A 28 -0.59 -11.30 -0.67
C ALA A 28 -0.91 -12.49 0.25
N ILE A 29 -0.11 -12.65 1.30
CA ILE A 29 -0.31 -13.65 2.35
C ILE A 29 -0.56 -12.93 3.67
N GLU A 30 -1.03 -13.68 4.68
CA GLU A 30 -1.21 -13.13 6.01
C GLU A 30 0.13 -12.63 6.59
N GLY A 31 0.11 -11.44 7.18
CA GLY A 31 1.28 -10.74 7.73
C GLY A 31 2.27 -10.19 6.70
N ARG A 32 2.09 -10.44 5.39
CA ARG A 32 3.00 -9.94 4.36
C ARG A 32 2.33 -9.61 3.03
N LEU A 33 2.50 -8.35 2.61
CA LEU A 33 2.12 -7.86 1.30
C LEU A 33 3.36 -7.48 0.50
N ARG A 34 3.49 -7.98 -0.73
CA ARG A 34 4.52 -7.55 -1.67
C ARG A 34 3.90 -7.10 -2.97
N VAL A 35 4.18 -5.86 -3.34
CA VAL A 35 3.70 -5.25 -4.58
C VAL A 35 4.87 -4.69 -5.40
N VAL A 36 4.61 -4.38 -6.66
CA VAL A 36 5.49 -3.63 -7.53
C VAL A 36 4.74 -2.41 -8.06
N TYR A 37 5.29 -1.23 -7.82
CA TYR A 37 4.82 0.01 -8.41
C TYR A 37 5.97 0.72 -9.11
N LYS A 38 6.01 0.60 -10.45
CA LYS A 38 7.15 1.05 -11.27
C LYS A 38 7.46 2.55 -11.14
N LYS A 39 6.49 3.38 -10.76
CA LYS A 39 6.70 4.83 -10.57
C LYS A 39 7.67 5.13 -9.43
N LEU A 40 7.72 4.30 -8.37
CA LEU A 40 8.64 4.46 -7.24
C LEU A 40 10.13 4.36 -7.63
N LYS A 41 10.43 3.89 -8.85
CA LYS A 41 11.80 3.86 -9.36
C LYS A 41 12.37 5.25 -9.57
N THR A 42 11.54 6.19 -10.01
CA THR A 42 11.99 7.49 -10.53
C THR A 42 11.28 8.68 -9.91
N ASP A 43 10.16 8.47 -9.22
CA ASP A 43 9.37 9.53 -8.60
C ASP A 43 9.75 9.67 -7.12
N ASP A 44 10.58 10.67 -6.81
CA ASP A 44 11.07 10.93 -5.45
C ASP A 44 9.96 11.42 -4.51
N SER A 45 9.05 12.27 -5.01
CA SER A 45 7.96 12.80 -4.19
C SER A 45 6.95 11.71 -3.82
N LEU A 46 6.66 10.80 -4.77
CA LEU A 46 5.88 9.61 -4.47
C LEU A 46 6.59 8.69 -3.48
N TYR A 47 7.90 8.51 -3.63
CA TYR A 47 8.68 7.68 -2.71
C TYR A 47 8.60 8.20 -1.29
N GLU A 48 8.84 9.50 -1.08
CA GLU A 48 8.74 10.15 0.23
C GLU A 48 7.32 10.00 0.81
N SER A 49 6.29 10.31 0.01
CA SER A 49 4.90 10.18 0.46
C SER A 49 4.51 8.75 0.83
N VAL A 50 5.06 7.73 0.15
CA VAL A 50 4.80 6.32 0.52
C VAL A 50 5.54 5.97 1.81
N CYS A 51 6.77 6.44 2.01
CA CYS A 51 7.50 6.21 3.26
C CYS A 51 6.73 6.81 4.45
N GLU A 52 6.33 8.08 4.35
CA GLU A 52 5.57 8.79 5.38
C GLU A 52 4.24 8.08 5.72
N GLN A 53 3.52 7.59 4.70
CA GLN A 53 2.27 6.85 4.92
C GLN A 53 2.51 5.51 5.60
N LEU A 54 3.55 4.77 5.21
CA LEU A 54 3.84 3.45 5.79
C LEU A 54 4.34 3.56 7.24
N ASP A 55 5.14 4.59 7.55
CA ASP A 55 5.60 4.88 8.93
C ASP A 55 4.45 5.27 9.88
N GLY A 56 3.33 5.77 9.34
CA GLY A 56 2.18 6.22 10.11
C GLY A 56 1.19 5.12 10.52
N ILE A 57 1.38 3.87 10.09
CA ILE A 57 0.41 2.79 10.30
C ILE A 57 0.94 1.84 11.38
N GLU A 58 0.31 1.85 12.56
CA GLU A 58 0.72 1.05 13.73
C GLU A 58 0.83 -0.45 13.46
N ALA A 59 -0.09 -1.00 12.67
CA ALA A 59 -0.10 -2.41 12.32
C ALA A 59 1.07 -2.83 11.39
N ILE A 60 1.81 -1.89 10.78
CA ILE A 60 2.97 -2.20 9.95
C ILE A 60 4.20 -2.37 10.86
N THR A 61 4.75 -3.58 10.88
CA THR A 61 5.89 -3.94 11.73
C THR A 61 7.23 -3.68 11.05
N ASP A 62 7.27 -3.74 9.71
CA ASP A 62 8.44 -3.43 8.90
C ASP A 62 8.02 -3.18 7.45
N TRP A 63 8.72 -2.29 6.75
CA TRP A 63 8.52 -2.08 5.33
C TRP A 63 9.83 -1.78 4.61
N LYS A 64 9.88 -2.16 3.32
CA LYS A 64 11.05 -1.92 2.47
C LYS A 64 10.65 -1.60 1.05
N ILE A 65 11.26 -0.55 0.50
CA ILE A 65 11.14 -0.18 -0.90
C ILE A 65 12.47 -0.45 -1.61
N ASN A 66 12.43 -1.24 -2.68
CA ASN A 66 13.54 -1.40 -3.61
C ASN A 66 13.32 -0.45 -4.80
N ARG A 67 14.03 0.67 -4.82
CA ARG A 67 13.92 1.68 -5.90
C ARG A 67 14.43 1.20 -7.26
N THR A 68 15.29 0.18 -7.32
CA THR A 68 15.74 -0.39 -8.60
C THR A 68 14.60 -1.13 -9.32
N THR A 69 13.78 -1.87 -8.57
CA THR A 69 12.68 -2.69 -9.12
C THR A 69 11.30 -2.06 -8.96
N GLY A 70 11.16 -1.06 -8.10
CA GLY A 70 9.87 -0.50 -7.67
C GLY A 70 9.09 -1.44 -6.75
N SER A 71 9.74 -2.45 -6.18
CA SER A 71 9.09 -3.40 -5.27
C SER A 71 8.93 -2.80 -3.89
N VAL A 72 7.74 -2.95 -3.31
CA VAL A 72 7.43 -2.62 -1.92
C VAL A 72 7.10 -3.91 -1.19
N THR A 73 7.76 -4.16 -0.07
CA THR A 73 7.42 -5.23 0.87
C THR A 73 6.92 -4.58 2.14
N ILE A 74 5.76 -5.02 2.62
CA ILE A 74 5.12 -4.57 3.85
C ILE A 74 4.90 -5.82 4.68
N ASN A 75 5.51 -5.85 5.87
CA ASN A 75 5.22 -6.81 6.92
C ASN A 75 4.29 -6.13 7.93
N TYR A 76 3.25 -6.83 8.36
CA TYR A 76 2.25 -6.28 9.25
C TYR A 76 1.80 -7.33 10.25
N ASP A 77 1.27 -6.88 11.39
CA ASP A 77 0.60 -7.73 12.36
C ASP A 77 -0.91 -7.77 12.04
N PRO A 78 -1.47 -8.93 11.63
CA PRO A 78 -2.89 -9.04 11.35
C PRO A 78 -3.78 -8.73 12.56
N GLU A 79 -3.29 -8.94 13.79
CA GLU A 79 -4.06 -8.72 15.02
C GLU A 79 -4.20 -7.23 15.36
N LEU A 80 -3.32 -6.38 14.81
CA LEU A 80 -3.33 -4.92 15.00
C LEU A 80 -4.07 -4.18 13.89
N ILE A 81 -4.58 -4.87 12.86
CA ILE A 81 -5.33 -4.22 11.78
C ILE A 81 -6.68 -3.74 12.32
N GLU A 82 -6.87 -2.42 12.31
CA GLU A 82 -8.16 -1.81 12.64
C GLU A 82 -9.21 -2.11 11.55
N PRO A 83 -10.45 -2.47 11.93
CA PRO A 83 -11.55 -2.63 10.97
C PRO A 83 -11.83 -1.35 10.18
N ASP A 84 -12.12 -1.49 8.89
CA ASP A 84 -12.36 -0.41 7.93
C ASP A 84 -11.19 0.57 7.73
N SER A 85 -10.01 0.25 8.24
CA SER A 85 -8.79 1.03 8.01
C SER A 85 -8.30 0.95 6.57
N PHE A 86 -7.45 1.91 6.20
CA PHE A 86 -6.69 1.86 4.95
C PHE A 86 -5.99 0.51 4.73
N LEU A 87 -5.27 0.02 5.76
CA LEU A 87 -4.46 -1.20 5.64
C LEU A 87 -5.33 -2.44 5.45
N GLU A 88 -6.45 -2.54 6.17
CA GLU A 88 -7.40 -3.64 5.98
C GLU A 88 -7.85 -3.73 4.52
N LYS A 89 -8.36 -2.61 3.97
CA LYS A 89 -8.88 -2.59 2.60
C LYS A 89 -7.78 -2.82 1.55
N LEU A 90 -6.56 -2.34 1.83
CA LEU A 90 -5.41 -2.57 0.97
C LEU A 90 -5.07 -4.06 0.91
N VAL A 91 -5.03 -4.73 2.07
CA VAL A 91 -4.72 -6.16 2.19
C VAL A 91 -5.83 -7.01 1.58
N GLU A 92 -7.10 -6.72 1.86
CA GLU A 92 -8.25 -7.43 1.28
C GLU A 92 -8.26 -7.33 -0.25
N GLY A 93 -8.12 -6.12 -0.78
CA GLY A 93 -8.07 -5.89 -2.22
C GLY A 93 -6.87 -6.59 -2.87
N ALA A 94 -5.71 -6.57 -2.22
CA ALA A 94 -4.53 -7.27 -2.71
C ALA A 94 -4.69 -8.79 -2.68
N LYS A 95 -5.25 -9.37 -1.61
CA LYS A 95 -5.56 -10.81 -1.51
C LYS A 95 -6.51 -11.25 -2.62
N ALA A 96 -7.60 -10.51 -2.84
CA ALA A 96 -8.55 -10.79 -3.91
C ALA A 96 -7.91 -10.73 -5.30
N LYS A 97 -7.02 -9.75 -5.54
CA LYS A 97 -6.28 -9.63 -6.80
C LYS A 97 -5.26 -10.75 -7.00
N TYR A 98 -4.57 -11.17 -5.94
CA TYR A 98 -3.59 -12.25 -5.96
C TYR A 98 -4.24 -13.61 -6.26
N GLN A 99 -5.37 -13.92 -5.61
CA GLN A 99 -6.12 -15.16 -5.83
C GLN A 99 -6.63 -15.32 -7.27
N LYS A 100 -6.93 -14.22 -7.97
CA LYS A 100 -7.36 -14.26 -9.39
C LYS A 100 -6.21 -14.51 -10.36
N ARG A 101 -4.96 -14.36 -9.93
CA ARG A 101 -3.76 -14.50 -10.75
C ARG A 101 -3.18 -15.92 -10.71
N VAL A 102 -3.39 -16.61 -9.58
CA VAL A 102 -3.00 -18.01 -9.34
C VAL A 102 -4.04 -18.94 -9.94
#